data_AF-A0A382VPG2-F1
#
_entry.id   AF-A0A382VPG2-F1
#
_cell.length_a   1.000
_cell.length_b   1.000
_cell.length_c   1.000
_cell.angle_alpha   90.00
_cell.angle_beta   90.00
_cell.angle_gamma   90.00
#
_symmetry.space_group_name_H-M   'P 1'
#
loop_
_entity.id
_entity.type
_entity.pdbx_description
1 polymer ?
#
loop_
_entity_poly.entity_id
_entity_poly.type
_entity_poly.pdbx_seq_one_letter_code
_entity_poly.pdbx_strand_id
1 'polypeptide(L)' 'MENIVTYRAEYLWIDGTEPTAEIRSKTKILADEDEPGIWGYDGSSTNQATGDDSDVV' A
#
# COMPACT_ATOMS: atom_id res chain seq x y z
N MET A 1 20.95 -0.22 25.21
CA MET A 1 20.33 -0.45 23.90
C MET A 1 18.96 0.19 23.97
N GLU A 2 18.68 1.18 23.13
CA GLU A 2 17.33 1.70 23.01
C GLU A 2 16.42 0.59 22.48
N ASN A 3 15.25 0.43 23.09
CA ASN A 3 14.25 -0.50 22.60
C ASN A 3 13.61 0.13 21.38
N ILE A 4 14.06 -0.27 20.19
CA ILE A 4 13.34 0.06 18.97
C ILE A 4 12.10 -0.81 18.93
N VAL A 5 10.95 -0.21 19.24
CA VAL A 5 9.66 -0.83 18.99
C VAL A 5 9.36 -0.67 17.50
N THR A 6 8.85 -1.72 16.87
CA THR A 6 8.37 -1.64 15.49
C THR A 6 6.86 -1.79 15.49
N TYR A 7 6.18 -1.07 14.62
CA TYR A 7 4.73 -1.20 14.45
C TYR A 7 4.35 -1.54 13.00
N ARG A 8 3.11 -1.98 12.83
CA ARG A 8 2.52 -2.34 11.54
C ARG A 8 1.62 -1.20 11.07
N ALA A 9 1.94 -0.61 9.92
CA ALA A 9 1.06 0.32 9.22
C ALA A 9 0.33 -0.42 8.09
N GLU A 10 -0.98 -0.61 8.21
CA GLU A 10 -1.79 -1.20 7.15
C GLU A 10 -2.28 -0.09 6.21
N TYR A 11 -1.88 -0.18 4.94
CA TYR A 11 -2.33 0.71 3.89
C TYR A 11 -3.52 0.06 3.22
N LEU A 12 -4.67 0.75 3.20
CA LEU A 12 -5.88 0.32 2.52
C LEU A 12 -6.17 1.25 1.35
N TRP A 13 -6.61 0.69 0.23
CA TRP A 13 -7.07 1.46 -0.93
C TRP A 13 -8.21 0.73 -1.64
N ILE A 14 -8.89 1.46 -2.54
CA ILE A 14 -9.94 0.93 -3.40
C ILE A 14 -9.33 0.66 -4.79
N ASP A 15 -9.62 -0.50 -5.35
CA ASP A 15 -9.13 -0.89 -6.67
C ASP A 15 -10.00 -0.35 -7.83
N GLY A 16 -9.62 -0.69 -9.06
CA GLY A 16 -10.32 -0.27 -10.28
C GLY A 16 -11.30 -1.30 -10.82
N THR A 17 -11.69 -2.31 -10.05
CA THR A 17 -12.58 -3.38 -10.54
C THR A 17 -13.97 -2.83 -10.84
N GLU A 18 -14.55 -3.23 -11.98
CA GLU A 18 -15.92 -2.89 -12.38
C GLU A 18 -16.79 -4.16 -12.48
N PRO A 19 -18.10 -4.09 -12.15
CA PRO A 19 -18.86 -2.90 -11.80
C PRO A 19 -18.71 -2.45 -10.33
N THR A 20 -18.08 -3.28 -9.50
CA THR A 20 -17.91 -3.03 -8.07
C THR A 20 -16.44 -3.10 -7.73
N ALA A 21 -15.92 -2.00 -7.20
CA ALA A 21 -14.54 -1.94 -6.72
C ALA A 21 -14.36 -2.74 -5.42
N GLU A 22 -13.15 -3.24 -5.20
CA GLU A 22 -12.78 -4.01 -4.02
C GLU A 22 -11.77 -3.25 -3.16
N ILE A 23 -11.73 -3.59 -1.86
CA ILE A 23 -10.70 -3.10 -0.94
C ILE A 23 -9.45 -3.97 -1.08
N ARG A 24 -8.31 -3.32 -1.23
CA ARG A 24 -6.99 -3.94 -1.21
C ARG A 24 -6.20 -3.42 -0.01
N SER A 25 -5.24 -4.21 0.44
CA SER A 25 -4.36 -3.78 1.53
C SER A 25 -2.97 -4.37 1.45
N LYS A 26 -2.01 -3.71 2.14
CA LYS A 26 -0.68 -4.24 2.41
C LYS A 26 -0.09 -3.60 3.67
N THR A 27 0.74 -4.36 4.37
CA THR A 27 1.38 -3.91 5.60
C THR A 27 2.80 -3.38 5.35
N LYS A 28 3.12 -2.21 5.90
CA LYS A 28 4.49 -1.72 6.10
C LYS A 28 4.92 -1.94 7.55
N ILE A 29 6.14 -2.42 7.77
CA ILE A 29 6.76 -2.43 9.10
C ILE A 29 7.58 -1.14 9.24
N LEU A 30 7.32 -0.38 10.30
CA LEU A 30 7.94 0.91 10.58
C LEU A 30 8.59 0.88 11.97
N ALA A 31 9.68 1.62 12.15
CA ALA A 31 10.24 1.86 13.47
C ALA A 31 9.36 2.86 14.25
N ASP A 32 9.40 2.85 15.59
CA ASP A 32 8.50 3.64 16.46
C ASP A 32 8.50 5.15 16.15
N GLU A 33 9.62 5.67 15.66
CA GLU A 33 9.77 7.10 15.31
C GLU A 33 9.43 7.42 13.84
N ASP A 34 9.20 6.40 13.01
CA ASP A 34 8.80 6.60 11.62
C ASP A 34 7.30 6.83 11.54
N GLU A 35 6.85 7.81 10.75
CA GLU A 35 5.44 8.03 10.44
C GLU A 35 5.05 7.36 9.10
N PRO A 36 3.78 6.92 8.91
CA PRO A 36 3.33 6.38 7.64
C PRO A 36 3.36 7.43 6.52
N GLY A 37 4.29 7.29 5.58
CA GLY A 37 4.40 8.15 4.39
C GLY A 37 3.57 7.66 3.20
N ILE A 38 3.60 8.40 2.10
CA ILE A 38 3.01 7.96 0.82
C ILE A 38 3.73 6.70 0.32
N TRP A 39 2.99 5.73 -0.21
CA TRP A 39 3.56 4.47 -0.70
C TRP A 39 2.83 3.97 -1.95
N GLY A 40 3.59 3.63 -2.98
CA GLY A 40 3.03 3.11 -4.22
C GLY A 40 2.84 1.60 -4.25
N TYR A 41 1.99 1.11 -5.13
CA TYR A 41 1.69 -0.31 -5.39
C TYR A 41 1.63 -0.58 -6.90
N ASP A 42 1.66 -1.86 -7.27
CA ASP A 42 1.50 -2.29 -8.67
C ASP A 42 0.01 -2.30 -9.05
N GLY A 43 -0.41 -1.27 -9.80
CA GLY A 43 -1.76 -1.06 -10.30
C GLY A 43 -2.22 -2.07 -11.34
N SER A 44 -1.30 -2.79 -12.00
CA SER A 44 -1.69 -3.84 -12.96
C SER A 44 -2.39 -5.02 -12.28
N SER A 45 -2.09 -5.24 -10.99
CA SER A 45 -2.71 -6.25 -10.13
C SER A 45 -4.04 -5.81 -9.51
N THR A 46 -4.46 -4.56 -9.74
CA THR A 46 -5.66 -3.93 -9.14
C THR A 46 -6.57 -3.27 -10.18
N ASN A 47 -6.36 -3.54 -11.47
CA ASN A 47 -7.11 -2.93 -12.58
C ASN A 47 -7.04 -1.40 -12.63
N GLN A 48 -5.92 -0.82 -12.17
CA GLN A 48 -5.71 0.64 -12.12
C GLN A 48 -4.63 1.13 -13.07
N ALA A 49 -3.85 0.22 -13.67
CA ALA A 49 -2.82 0.54 -14.63
C ALA A 49 -2.58 -0.64 -15.58
N THR A 50 -1.95 -0.40 -16.74
CA THR A 50 -1.50 -1.47 -17.64
C THR A 50 -0.16 -2.02 -17.15
N GLY A 51 0.20 -3.24 -17.57
CA GLY A 51 1.42 -3.91 -17.09
C GLY A 51 2.73 -3.24 -17.51
N ASP A 52 2.71 -2.37 -18.53
CA ASP A 52 3.86 -1.64 -19.06
C ASP A 52 4.11 -0.28 -18.38
N ASP A 53 3.15 0.23 -17.61
CA ASP A 53 3.27 1.45 -16.79
C ASP A 53 2.43 1.29 -15.52
N SER A 54 2.86 0.40 -14.63
CA SER A 54 1.99 -0.15 -13.59
C SER A 54 2.15 0.46 -12.19
N ASP A 55 3.13 1.32 -11.96
CA ASP A 55 3.35 1.93 -10.65
C ASP A 55 2.29 3.00 -10.36
N VAL A 56 1.55 2.85 -9.24
CA VAL A 56 0.53 3.80 -8.77
C VAL A 56 0.91 4.31 -7.37
N VAL A 57 0.65 5.59 -7.10
CA VAL A 57 0.89 6.27 -5.81
C VAL A 57 -0.40 6.88 -5.27
#